data_AF-A0A352FIR1-F1
#
_entry.id   AF-A0A352FIR1-F1
#
_cell.length_a   1.000
_cell.length_b   1.000
_cell.length_c   1.000
_cell.angle_alpha   90.00
_cell.angle_beta   90.00
_cell.angle_gamma   90.00
#
_symmetry.space_group_name_H-M   'P 1'
#
loop_
_entity.id
_entity.type
_entity.pdbx_description
1 polymer ?
#
loop_
_entity_poly.entity_id
_entity_poly.type
_entity_poly.pdbx_seq_one_letter_code
_entity_poly.pdbx_strand_id
1 'polypeptide(L)'
;MPKKRIIDAVLTKKSSMKDRAVAGQNQTLAIAAIKGGIRSAEWRAYMMQFVEQNPPGTPVDPRQLDRLLGTDGTMGDPDLDMKRAYLVADGPCGPETRLLFGQYVDSIDVGLDLGCQPADQPVPRTTKKKAKKSPRAAKYTK
;
A
#
# COMPACT_ATOMS: atom_id res chain seq x y z
N MET A 1 -13.61 -20.21 -3.15
CA MET A 1 -13.02 -19.77 -1.86
C MET A 1 -12.81 -18.25 -1.93
N PRO A 2 -12.93 -17.50 -0.84
CA PRO A 2 -12.57 -16.08 -0.83
C PRO A 2 -11.09 -15.91 -1.18
N LYS A 3 -10.77 -14.91 -2.00
CA LYS A 3 -9.39 -14.62 -2.44
C LYS A 3 -8.64 -13.92 -1.30
N LYS A 4 -7.37 -14.27 -1.07
CA LYS A 4 -6.57 -13.58 -0.05
C LYS A 4 -6.30 -12.14 -0.48
N ARG A 5 -6.50 -11.16 0.40
CA ARG A 5 -6.26 -9.74 0.07
C ARG A 5 -4.76 -9.41 0.14
N ILE A 6 -4.36 -8.32 -0.51
CA ILE A 6 -2.96 -7.84 -0.47
C ILE A 6 -2.56 -7.58 0.97
N ILE A 7 -3.40 -6.89 1.75
CA ILE A 7 -3.09 -6.60 3.16
C ILE A 7 -2.90 -7.86 4.00
N ASP A 8 -3.64 -8.94 3.71
CA ASP A 8 -3.48 -10.21 4.43
C ASP A 8 -2.12 -10.85 4.10
N ALA A 9 -1.64 -10.70 2.87
CA ALA A 9 -0.30 -11.13 2.46
C ALA A 9 0.81 -10.29 3.11
N VAL A 10 0.61 -8.98 3.23
CA VAL A 10 1.52 -8.05 3.94
C VAL A 10 1.67 -8.44 5.41
N LEU A 11 0.55 -8.68 6.11
CA LEU A 11 0.57 -9.10 7.51
C LEU A 11 1.19 -10.50 7.71
N THR A 12 0.97 -11.40 6.75
CA THR A 12 1.62 -12.71 6.73
C THR A 12 3.14 -12.55 6.57
N LYS A 13 3.59 -11.72 5.62
CA LYS A 13 5.01 -11.45 5.39
C LYS A 13 5.64 -10.81 6.63
N LYS A 14 5.00 -9.81 7.22
CA LYS A 14 5.42 -9.18 8.49
C LYS A 14 5.69 -10.22 9.58
N SER A 15 4.75 -11.17 9.74
CA SER A 15 4.88 -12.24 10.73
C SER A 15 6.04 -13.20 10.43
N SER A 16 6.28 -13.51 9.15
CA SER A 16 7.39 -14.39 8.72
C SER A 16 8.78 -13.76 8.92
N MET A 17 8.88 -12.42 8.92
CA MET A 17 10.15 -11.70 9.15
C MET A 17 10.63 -11.79 10.60
N LYS A 18 10.00 -12.61 11.46
CA LYS A 18 10.57 -13.13 12.71
C LYS A 18 11.85 -13.96 12.48
N ASP A 19 11.96 -14.56 11.31
CA ASP A 19 13.19 -15.17 10.81
C ASP A 19 14.10 -14.11 10.16
N ARG A 20 15.37 -14.07 10.56
CA ARG A 20 16.39 -13.15 10.01
C ARG A 20 16.70 -13.45 8.55
N ALA A 21 16.66 -14.72 8.13
CA ALA A 21 16.91 -15.08 6.74
C ALA A 21 15.80 -14.53 5.82
N VAL A 22 14.54 -14.68 6.24
CA VAL A 22 13.38 -14.14 5.51
C VAL A 22 13.43 -12.61 5.46
N ALA A 23 13.83 -11.95 6.55
CA ALA A 23 14.01 -10.49 6.58
C ALA A 23 15.12 -10.03 5.62
N GLY A 24 16.29 -10.69 5.63
CA GLY A 24 17.40 -10.35 4.74
C GLY A 24 17.07 -10.54 3.26
N GLN A 25 16.31 -11.59 2.92
CA GLN A 25 15.79 -11.79 1.56
C GLN A 25 14.82 -10.68 1.15
N ASN A 26 13.89 -10.30 2.06
CA ASN A 26 12.96 -9.21 1.80
C ASN A 26 13.69 -7.87 1.57
N GLN A 27 14.69 -7.56 2.39
CA GLN A 27 15.55 -6.38 2.25
C GLN A 27 16.25 -6.35 0.89
N THR A 28 16.82 -7.48 0.47
CA THR A 28 17.51 -7.60 -0.83
C THR A 28 16.57 -7.30 -1.99
N LEU A 29 15.37 -7.90 -1.97
CA LEU A 29 14.36 -7.69 -3.01
C LEU A 29 13.82 -6.25 -3.00
N ALA A 30 13.63 -5.65 -1.83
CA ALA A 30 13.16 -4.28 -1.71
C ALA A 30 14.18 -3.27 -2.26
N ILE A 31 15.48 -3.45 -1.95
CA ILE A 31 16.55 -2.61 -2.50
C ILE A 31 16.60 -2.72 -4.03
N ALA A 32 16.44 -3.93 -4.57
CA ALA A 32 16.37 -4.14 -6.02
C ALA A 32 15.16 -3.40 -6.63
N ALA A 33 13.99 -3.49 -6.01
CA ALA A 33 12.78 -2.79 -6.45
C ALA A 33 12.94 -1.26 -6.41
N ILE A 34 13.58 -0.71 -5.35
CA ILE A 34 13.87 0.73 -5.27
C ILE A 34 14.78 1.18 -6.42
N LYS A 35 15.83 0.39 -6.72
CA LYS A 35 16.76 0.68 -7.82
C LYS A 35 16.09 0.58 -9.19
N GLY A 36 15.24 -0.42 -9.38
CA GLY A 36 14.53 -0.63 -10.65
C GLY A 36 13.41 0.37 -10.89
N GLY A 37 12.77 0.84 -9.82
CA GLY A 37 11.61 1.74 -9.89
C GLY A 37 10.31 1.01 -10.24
N ILE A 38 9.20 1.72 -10.12
CA ILE A 38 7.87 1.16 -10.34
C ILE A 38 7.75 0.53 -11.74
N ARG A 39 7.10 -0.62 -11.83
CA ARG A 39 6.91 -1.44 -13.05
C ARG A 39 8.16 -2.11 -13.62
N SER A 40 9.33 -1.99 -12.98
CA SER A 40 10.50 -2.78 -13.35
C SER A 40 10.30 -4.27 -13.03
N ALA A 41 11.18 -5.13 -13.57
CA ALA A 41 11.17 -6.56 -13.26
C ALA A 41 11.46 -6.80 -11.76
N GLU A 42 12.36 -6.01 -11.16
CA GLU A 42 12.71 -6.06 -9.75
C GLU A 42 11.53 -5.63 -8.86
N TRP A 43 10.83 -4.56 -9.24
CA TRP A 43 9.61 -4.13 -8.55
C TRP A 43 8.53 -5.20 -8.63
N ARG A 44 8.30 -5.77 -9.81
CA ARG A 44 7.35 -6.88 -9.98
C ARG A 44 7.74 -8.08 -9.10
N ALA A 45 9.01 -8.48 -9.10
CA ALA A 45 9.50 -9.59 -8.28
C ALA A 45 9.27 -9.32 -6.78
N TYR A 46 9.50 -8.09 -6.31
CA TYR A 46 9.21 -7.70 -4.94
C TYR A 46 7.71 -7.77 -4.62
N MET A 47 6.87 -7.19 -5.48
CA MET A 47 5.42 -7.11 -5.28
C MET A 47 4.73 -8.48 -5.34
N MET A 48 5.30 -9.45 -6.05
CA MET A 48 4.78 -10.81 -6.06
C MET A 48 4.70 -11.45 -4.66
N GLN A 49 5.49 -10.98 -3.69
CA GLN A 49 5.42 -11.46 -2.31
C GLN A 49 4.08 -11.12 -1.61
N PHE A 50 3.31 -10.16 -2.14
CA PHE A 50 2.08 -9.65 -1.52
C PHE A 50 0.81 -10.02 -2.29
N VAL A 51 0.91 -10.97 -3.22
CA VAL A 51 -0.25 -11.49 -3.95
C VAL A 51 -0.28 -13.01 -3.81
N GLU A 52 -1.47 -13.58 -3.82
CA GLU A 52 -1.64 -15.03 -3.82
C GLU A 52 -1.14 -15.63 -5.15
N GLN A 53 -0.37 -16.71 -5.09
CA GLN A 53 0.28 -17.31 -6.26
C GLN A 53 -0.12 -18.77 -6.42
N ASN A 54 -0.49 -19.17 -7.63
CA ASN A 54 -0.71 -20.56 -8.00
C ASN A 54 -0.68 -20.71 -9.53
N PRO A 55 0.41 -21.22 -10.14
CA PRO A 55 1.68 -21.67 -9.53
C PRO A 55 2.58 -20.50 -9.08
N PRO A 56 3.73 -20.75 -8.43
CA PRO A 56 4.72 -19.71 -8.12
C PRO A 56 5.07 -18.86 -9.34
N GLY A 57 5.13 -17.54 -9.16
CA GLY A 57 5.32 -16.55 -10.22
C GLY A 57 4.05 -16.11 -10.95
N THR A 58 2.91 -16.80 -10.73
CA THR A 58 1.63 -16.49 -11.38
C THR A 58 0.59 -16.08 -10.34
N PRO A 59 0.07 -14.84 -10.37
CA PRO A 59 -0.94 -14.40 -9.43
C PRO A 59 -2.27 -15.11 -9.67
N VAL A 60 -2.93 -15.56 -8.60
CA VAL A 60 -4.30 -16.11 -8.65
C VAL A 60 -5.29 -15.04 -9.11
N ASP A 61 -5.09 -13.79 -8.69
CA ASP A 61 -5.82 -12.63 -9.18
C ASP A 61 -4.86 -11.59 -9.76
N PRO A 62 -4.74 -11.49 -11.10
CA PRO A 62 -3.86 -10.53 -11.75
C PRO A 62 -4.10 -9.08 -11.32
N ARG A 63 -5.34 -8.72 -10.95
CA ARG A 63 -5.70 -7.36 -10.55
C ARG A 63 -4.97 -6.90 -9.29
N GLN A 64 -4.62 -7.83 -8.40
CA GLN A 64 -3.83 -7.51 -7.22
C GLN A 64 -2.41 -7.08 -7.59
N LEU A 65 -1.81 -7.80 -8.54
CA LEU A 65 -0.49 -7.41 -9.03
C LEU A 65 -0.60 -6.10 -9.81
N ASP A 66 -1.63 -5.92 -10.64
CA ASP A 66 -1.84 -4.67 -11.37
C ASP A 66 -2.01 -3.47 -10.42
N ARG A 67 -2.72 -3.66 -9.30
CA ARG A 67 -2.80 -2.67 -8.20
C ARG A 67 -1.42 -2.31 -7.66
N LEU A 68 -0.55 -3.30 -7.41
CA LEU A 68 0.79 -3.08 -6.89
C LEU A 68 1.78 -2.49 -7.92
N LEU A 69 1.51 -2.69 -9.22
CA LEU A 69 2.28 -2.12 -10.33
C LEU A 69 1.76 -0.76 -10.79
N GLY A 70 0.59 -0.33 -10.30
CA GLY A 70 -0.10 0.88 -10.76
C GLY A 70 -0.55 0.76 -12.22
N THR A 71 -0.85 -0.44 -12.71
CA THR A 71 -1.32 -0.71 -14.08
C THR A 71 -2.84 -0.85 -14.16
N ASP A 72 -3.53 -0.83 -13.03
CA ASP A 72 -5.01 -0.88 -12.92
C ASP A 72 -5.70 0.50 -13.08
N GLY A 73 -5.00 1.49 -13.65
CA GLY A 73 -5.51 2.85 -13.83
C GLY A 73 -5.45 3.73 -12.58
N THR A 74 -4.86 3.26 -11.47
CA THR A 74 -4.73 4.03 -10.22
C THR A 74 -3.36 4.69 -10.03
N MET A 75 -2.54 4.76 -11.08
CA MET A 75 -1.29 5.52 -11.06
C MET A 75 -1.59 7.02 -10.94
N GLY A 76 -0.92 7.73 -10.03
CA GLY A 76 -1.19 9.14 -9.76
C GLY A 76 -2.29 9.37 -8.72
N ASP A 77 -2.92 8.30 -8.21
CA ASP A 77 -3.71 8.38 -6.99
C ASP A 77 -2.75 8.56 -5.80
N PRO A 78 -2.79 9.70 -5.08
CA PRO A 78 -1.80 9.99 -4.04
C PRO A 78 -1.81 8.98 -2.89
N ASP A 79 -2.97 8.42 -2.56
CA ASP A 79 -3.12 7.47 -1.46
C ASP A 79 -2.58 6.09 -1.85
N LEU A 80 -2.91 5.61 -3.05
CA LEU A 80 -2.40 4.33 -3.54
C LEU A 80 -0.92 4.39 -3.92
N ASP A 81 -0.43 5.51 -4.43
CA ASP A 81 1.00 5.72 -4.69
C ASP A 81 1.81 5.73 -3.40
N MET A 82 1.31 6.40 -2.35
CA MET A 82 1.91 6.36 -1.03
C MET A 82 1.96 4.93 -0.49
N LYS A 83 0.88 4.15 -0.63
CA LYS A 83 0.82 2.75 -0.19
C LYS A 83 1.84 1.86 -0.87
N ARG A 84 1.97 1.99 -2.19
CA ARG A 84 3.01 1.31 -2.98
C ARG A 84 4.41 1.70 -2.52
N ALA A 85 4.64 2.98 -2.26
CA ALA A 85 5.92 3.48 -1.80
C ALA A 85 6.28 2.90 -0.42
N TYR A 86 5.35 2.90 0.55
CA TYR A 86 5.59 2.34 1.89
C TYR A 86 5.87 0.84 1.86
N LEU A 87 5.17 0.08 1.00
CA LEU A 87 5.45 -1.35 0.84
C LEU A 87 6.92 -1.63 0.54
N VAL A 88 7.52 -0.82 -0.34
CA VAL A 88 8.93 -1.00 -0.70
C VAL A 88 9.85 -0.30 0.30
N ALA A 89 9.51 0.90 0.77
CA ALA A 89 10.35 1.70 1.67
C ALA A 89 10.54 1.05 3.05
N ASP A 90 9.55 0.29 3.54
CA ASP A 90 9.68 -0.46 4.78
C ASP A 90 10.62 -1.68 4.59
N GLY A 91 10.75 -2.21 3.37
CA GLY A 91 11.49 -3.44 3.08
C GLY A 91 13.00 -3.41 3.42
N PRO A 92 13.75 -2.34 3.12
CA PRO A 92 15.18 -2.24 3.42
C PRO A 92 15.51 -2.06 4.90
N CYS A 93 14.58 -1.52 5.69
CA CYS A 93 14.71 -1.54 7.13
C CYS A 93 14.72 -3.04 7.51
N GLY A 94 15.78 -3.50 8.18
CA GLY A 94 16.00 -4.93 8.40
C GLY A 94 15.14 -5.52 9.54
N PRO A 95 15.74 -6.07 10.61
CA PRO A 95 15.00 -6.71 11.72
C PRO A 95 14.02 -5.78 12.46
N GLU A 96 14.29 -4.47 12.47
CA GLU A 96 13.52 -3.43 13.19
C GLU A 96 12.14 -3.14 12.54
N THR A 97 11.94 -3.55 11.29
CA THR A 97 10.71 -3.29 10.51
C THR A 97 9.50 -4.07 11.00
N ARG A 98 9.71 -5.00 11.95
CA ARG A 98 8.62 -5.73 12.61
C ARG A 98 7.58 -4.83 13.26
N LEU A 99 7.93 -3.61 13.64
CA LEU A 99 6.99 -2.66 14.22
C LEU A 99 6.15 -1.98 13.14
N LEU A 100 6.79 -1.44 12.10
CA LEU A 100 6.17 -0.49 11.19
C LEU A 100 5.76 -1.07 9.82
N PHE A 101 6.26 -2.27 9.43
CA PHE A 101 5.94 -2.86 8.12
C PHE A 101 4.42 -2.88 7.88
N GLY A 102 3.98 -2.22 6.82
CA GLY A 102 2.59 -2.22 6.39
C GLY A 102 1.66 -1.27 7.15
N GLN A 103 2.16 -0.41 8.04
CA GLN A 103 1.34 0.51 8.84
C GLN A 103 0.50 1.49 8.01
N TYR A 104 0.94 1.81 6.79
CA TYR A 104 0.24 2.73 5.89
C TYR A 104 -0.39 2.04 4.68
N VAL A 105 -0.54 0.71 4.70
CA VAL A 105 -0.91 -0.13 3.54
C VAL A 105 -2.31 -0.76 3.66
N ASP A 106 -3.00 -0.51 4.76
CA ASP A 106 -4.27 -1.13 5.19
C ASP A 106 -5.42 -1.09 4.16
N SER A 107 -5.51 -0.04 3.34
CA SER A 107 -6.55 0.11 2.31
C SER A 107 -6.06 -0.07 0.88
N ILE A 108 -4.91 -0.72 0.66
CA ILE A 108 -4.35 -0.93 -0.69
C ILE A 108 -5.26 -1.77 -1.60
N ASP A 109 -6.15 -2.57 -1.00
CA ASP A 109 -7.15 -3.38 -1.68
C ASP A 109 -8.42 -2.61 -2.11
N VAL A 110 -8.52 -1.30 -1.83
CA VAL A 110 -9.75 -0.53 -2.11
C VAL A 110 -10.18 -0.63 -3.58
N GLY A 111 -11.43 -1.00 -3.83
CA GLY A 111 -11.94 -1.22 -5.19
C GLY A 111 -11.58 -2.56 -5.83
N LEU A 112 -10.89 -3.46 -5.12
CA LEU A 112 -10.74 -4.86 -5.54
C LEU A 112 -11.84 -5.72 -4.90
N ASP A 113 -12.69 -6.35 -5.72
CA ASP A 113 -13.66 -7.35 -5.25
C ASP A 113 -12.92 -8.65 -4.87
N LEU A 114 -12.47 -8.72 -3.61
CA LEU A 114 -11.67 -9.83 -3.06
C LEU A 114 -12.35 -10.59 -1.90
N GLY A 115 -13.63 -10.32 -1.63
CA GLY A 115 -14.32 -10.87 -0.45
C GLY A 115 -14.13 -9.99 0.79
N CYS A 116 -14.82 -10.33 1.89
CA CYS A 116 -15.12 -9.43 3.01
C CYS A 116 -13.95 -8.53 3.43
N GLN A 117 -14.15 -7.21 3.31
CA GLN A 117 -13.33 -6.22 3.99
C GLN A 117 -13.40 -6.49 5.50
N PRO A 118 -12.28 -6.47 6.24
CA PRO A 118 -12.33 -6.37 7.69
C PRO A 118 -13.01 -5.05 8.00
N ALA A 119 -14.01 -5.13 8.86
CA ALA A 119 -14.73 -3.98 9.35
C ALA A 119 -13.75 -2.97 9.98
N ASP A 120 -14.00 -1.70 9.69
CA ASP A 120 -13.57 -0.52 10.44
C ASP A 120 -12.07 -0.22 10.51
N GLN A 121 -11.55 0.38 9.44
CA GLN A 121 -10.58 1.46 9.57
C GLN A 121 -11.38 2.78 9.66
N PRO A 122 -11.23 3.61 10.71
CA PRO A 122 -11.94 4.87 10.81
C PRO A 122 -11.44 5.80 9.68
N VAL A 123 -12.29 5.99 8.68
CA VAL A 123 -12.06 6.97 7.61
C VAL A 123 -11.87 8.35 8.27
N PRO A 124 -10.77 9.07 8.01
CA PRO A 124 -10.67 10.47 8.41
C PRO A 124 -11.77 11.23 7.69
N ARG A 125 -12.83 11.55 8.42
CA ARG A 125 -13.94 12.36 7.94
C ARG A 125 -13.35 13.68 7.47
N THR A 126 -13.29 13.90 6.16
CA THR A 126 -12.95 15.19 5.58
C THR A 126 -13.93 16.21 6.16
N THR A 127 -13.45 17.00 7.12
CA THR A 127 -14.20 18.15 7.58
C THR A 127 -14.16 19.16 6.43
N LYS A 128 -15.18 19.09 5.56
CA LYS A 128 -15.58 20.22 4.72
C LYS A 128 -15.87 21.40 5.66
N LYS A 129 -14.85 22.16 6.04
CA LYS A 129 -15.05 23.49 6.61
C LYS A 129 -15.57 24.37 5.49
N LYS A 130 -16.89 24.56 5.49
CA LYS A 130 -17.61 25.56 4.70
C LYS A 130 -16.82 26.88 4.69
N ALA A 131 -16.56 27.40 3.51
CA ALA A 131 -16.09 28.77 3.32
C ALA A 131 -17.07 29.72 4.01
N LYS A 132 -16.62 30.41 5.07
CA LYS A 132 -17.39 31.52 5.65
C LYS A 132 -17.24 32.72 4.72
N LYS A 133 -18.34 33.09 4.07
CA LYS A 133 -18.50 34.35 3.35
C LYS A 133 -18.16 35.52 4.30
N SER A 134 -17.29 36.41 3.82
CA SER A 134 -17.02 37.72 4.41
C SER A 134 -18.22 38.65 4.19
N PRO A 135 -18.65 39.47 5.17
CA PRO A 135 -19.40 40.68 4.91
C PRO A 135 -18.49 41.91 5.00
N ARG A 136 -18.56 42.72 3.94
CA ARG A 136 -17.88 44.00 3.78
C ARG A 136 -18.71 45.15 4.38
N ALA A 137 -18.00 46.13 4.94
CA ALA A 137 -18.31 47.56 5.11
C ALA A 137 -19.25 48.02 6.25
N ALA A 138 -18.74 48.95 7.07
CA ALA A 138 -19.31 50.30 7.20
C ALA A 138 -18.30 51.28 7.81
N LYS A 139 -18.21 52.45 7.20
CA LYS A 139 -17.45 53.64 7.60
C LYS A 139 -18.00 54.23 8.90
N TYR A 140 -17.15 54.89 9.70
CA TYR A 140 -17.59 56.04 10.50
C TYR A 140 -16.53 57.15 10.43
N THR A 141 -16.92 58.25 9.79
CA THR A 141 -16.35 59.59 9.90
C THR A 141 -17.08 60.35 11.01
N LYS A 142 -16.36 60.91 11.97
CA LYS A 142 -16.28 62.35 12.26
C LYS A 142 -15.27 62.59 13.36
#